data_AF-A0A196QDZ0-F1
#
_entry.id   AF-A0A196QDZ0-F1
#
_cell.length_a   1.000
_cell.length_b   1.000
_cell.length_c   1.000
_cell.angle_alpha   90.00
_cell.angle_beta   90.00
_cell.angle_gamma   90.00
#
_symmetry.space_group_name_H-M   'P 1'
#
loop_
_entity.id
_entity.type
_entity.pdbx_description
1 polymer ?
#
loop_
_entity_poly.entity_id
_entity_poly.type
_entity_poly.pdbx_seq_one_letter_code
_entity_poly.pdbx_strand_id
1 'polypeptide(L)'
;MFFVVGKDDDTTAEFQLSFKYRVFAEDGFVVDRAGWLEDLHVAYTQTSLWNLSEESAPFEDSTYRPSVFWEFRSQSNPFGARLLRVGYEHASNGQDEDRSRSIDTLFLMPAWSSELFGKQWTIAPKFVGYLAKGSENDDIADYRGYSDLILRVGTEDSLLISSLYRLGDNGRTTIQLDLSYPIRKRIFERTGGYLFLRAFKGYGETLETYNRKQDLQVRIGFAIVR
;
A
#
# COMPACT_ATOMS: atom_id res chain seq x y z
N MET A 1 2.58 1.01 -9.33
CA MET A 1 1.83 2.14 -9.90
C MET A 1 0.83 1.58 -10.88
N PHE A 2 -0.44 1.94 -10.73
CA PHE A 2 -1.54 1.38 -11.54
C PHE A 2 -2.63 2.43 -11.78
N PHE A 3 -3.49 2.13 -12.75
CA PHE A 3 -4.77 2.78 -13.00
C PHE A 3 -5.80 1.70 -13.31
N VAL A 4 -6.91 1.68 -12.59
CA VAL A 4 -8.00 0.70 -12.76
C VAL A 4 -9.34 1.39 -12.78
N VAL A 5 -10.32 0.81 -13.47
CA VAL A 5 -11.70 1.29 -13.52
C VAL A 5 -12.64 0.14 -13.16
N GLY A 6 -13.66 0.44 -12.36
CA GLY A 6 -14.75 -0.48 -12.07
C GLY A 6 -16.08 0.22 -12.16
N LYS A 7 -17.14 -0.58 -12.19
CA LYS A 7 -18.51 -0.10 -12.14
C LYS A 7 -19.26 -0.88 -11.07
N ASP A 8 -19.88 -0.14 -10.18
CA ASP A 8 -20.89 -0.61 -9.25
C ASP A 8 -22.15 0.26 -9.46
N ASP A 9 -22.61 0.97 -8.43
CA ASP A 9 -23.58 2.06 -8.58
C ASP A 9 -22.99 3.18 -9.46
N ASP A 10 -21.75 3.57 -9.16
CA ASP A 10 -20.96 4.53 -9.93
C ASP A 10 -19.86 3.86 -10.75
N THR A 11 -19.40 4.57 -11.78
CA THR A 11 -18.17 4.23 -12.52
C THR A 11 -17.00 4.94 -11.86
N THR A 12 -16.15 4.21 -11.15
CA THR A 12 -15.01 4.79 -10.43
C THR A 12 -13.68 4.33 -11.02
N ALA A 13 -12.74 5.25 -11.16
CA ALA A 13 -11.35 4.97 -11.42
C ALA A 13 -10.53 5.10 -10.14
N GLU A 14 -9.55 4.21 -9.98
CA GLU A 14 -8.60 4.27 -8.89
C GLU A 14 -7.18 4.20 -9.46
N PHE A 15 -6.31 5.06 -8.97
CA PHE A 15 -4.90 4.99 -9.33
C PHE A 15 -3.97 5.18 -8.15
N GLN A 16 -2.76 4.65 -8.29
CA GLN A 16 -1.71 4.80 -7.29
C GLN A 16 -0.37 5.16 -7.91
N LEU A 17 0.23 6.22 -7.36
CA LEU A 17 1.62 6.59 -7.58
C LEU A 17 2.42 6.20 -6.34
N SER A 18 3.58 5.58 -6.52
CA SER A 18 4.40 5.14 -5.38
C SER A 18 5.86 5.07 -5.76
N PHE A 19 6.70 5.72 -4.96
CA PHE A 19 8.15 5.81 -5.16
C PHE A 19 8.86 5.58 -3.84
N LYS A 20 10.02 4.94 -3.91
CA LYS A 20 10.92 4.73 -2.78
C LYS A 20 12.32 5.12 -3.19
N TYR A 21 13.02 5.86 -2.34
CA TYR A 21 14.37 6.32 -2.56
C TYR A 21 15.23 6.00 -1.33
N ARG A 22 16.40 5.39 -1.54
CA ARG A 22 17.42 5.26 -0.51
C ARG A 22 18.19 6.58 -0.46
N VAL A 23 18.25 7.19 0.72
CA VAL A 23 18.72 8.58 0.89
C VAL A 23 20.22 8.71 0.67
N PHE A 24 20.99 7.72 1.13
CA PHE A 24 22.45 7.75 1.09
C PHE A 24 22.99 6.58 0.26
N ALA A 25 24.11 6.83 -0.44
CA ALA A 25 24.87 5.78 -1.11
C ALA A 25 25.56 4.90 -0.06
N GLU A 26 25.57 3.59 -0.27
CA GLU A 26 26.16 2.61 0.65
C GLU A 26 27.66 2.88 0.90
N ASP A 27 28.37 3.38 -0.10
CA ASP A 27 29.80 3.73 -0.08
C ASP A 27 30.06 5.25 0.06
N GLY A 28 29.07 6.00 0.52
CA GLY A 28 29.15 7.45 0.67
C GLY A 28 29.82 7.91 1.97
N PHE A 29 30.51 9.05 1.93
CA PHE A 29 31.15 9.70 3.08
C PHE A 29 30.25 9.85 4.33
N VAL A 30 28.95 10.03 4.13
CA VAL A 30 27.97 10.14 5.22
C VAL A 30 27.78 8.79 5.92
N VAL A 31 27.65 7.70 5.16
CA VAL A 31 27.50 6.34 5.70
C VAL A 31 28.78 5.90 6.42
N ASP A 32 29.97 6.23 5.89
CA ASP A 32 31.25 5.96 6.57
C ASP A 32 31.31 6.54 8.00
N ARG A 33 30.69 7.70 8.22
CA ARG A 33 30.64 8.39 9.51
C ARG A 33 29.43 8.02 10.35
N ALA A 34 28.34 7.62 9.71
CA ALA A 34 27.05 7.37 10.33
C ALA A 34 26.40 6.15 9.66
N GLY A 35 26.98 4.96 9.88
CA GLY A 35 26.55 3.72 9.22
C GLY A 35 25.08 3.35 9.44
N TRP A 36 24.46 3.85 10.51
CA TRP A 36 23.02 3.67 10.76
C TRP A 36 22.11 4.35 9.70
N LEU A 37 22.67 5.21 8.84
CA LEU A 37 21.95 5.88 7.75
C LEU A 37 21.95 5.09 6.43
N GLU A 38 22.77 4.03 6.31
CA GLU A 38 22.93 3.22 5.08
C GLU A 38 21.59 2.74 4.51
N ASP A 39 20.72 2.25 5.39
CA ASP A 39 19.42 1.69 5.03
C ASP A 39 18.26 2.69 5.18
N LEU A 40 18.55 3.98 5.33
CA LEU A 40 17.51 5.01 5.42
C LEU A 40 16.85 5.24 4.06
N HIS A 41 15.52 5.15 4.05
CA HIS A 41 14.68 5.38 2.90
C HIS A 41 13.65 6.46 3.18
N VAL A 42 13.32 7.20 2.13
CA VAL A 42 12.09 7.97 2.03
C VAL A 42 11.20 7.34 0.97
N ALA A 43 9.90 7.31 1.21
CA ALA A 43 8.94 6.89 0.20
C ALA A 43 7.73 7.79 0.20
N TYR A 44 7.07 7.84 -0.94
CA TYR A 44 5.83 8.57 -1.13
C TYR A 44 4.86 7.67 -1.87
N THR A 45 3.66 7.50 -1.32
CA THR A 45 2.56 6.82 -1.99
C THR A 45 1.34 7.73 -2.02
N GLN A 46 0.70 7.86 -3.18
CA GLN A 46 -0.56 8.55 -3.34
C GLN A 46 -1.57 7.59 -3.93
N THR A 47 -2.78 7.55 -3.37
CA THR A 47 -3.92 6.82 -3.94
C THR A 47 -5.06 7.80 -4.15
N SER A 48 -5.66 7.79 -5.33
CA SER A 48 -6.80 8.65 -5.65
C SER A 48 -7.96 7.81 -6.18
N LEU A 49 -9.16 8.07 -5.67
CA LEU A 49 -10.42 7.52 -6.15
C LEU A 49 -11.18 8.62 -6.88
N TRP A 50 -11.59 8.33 -8.11
CA TRP A 50 -12.14 9.28 -9.06
C TRP A 50 -13.50 8.79 -9.54
N ASN A 51 -14.56 9.54 -9.28
CA ASN A 51 -15.88 9.23 -9.80
C ASN A 51 -16.00 9.75 -11.24
N LEU A 52 -16.12 8.84 -12.20
CA LEU A 52 -16.22 9.17 -13.62
C LEU A 52 -17.67 9.36 -14.10
N SER A 53 -18.65 8.90 -13.33
CA SER A 53 -20.07 9.00 -13.67
C SER A 53 -20.77 10.22 -13.08
N GLU A 54 -20.22 10.80 -12.03
CA GLU A 54 -20.74 11.99 -11.35
C GLU A 54 -20.52 13.28 -12.16
N GLU A 55 -21.33 14.32 -11.93
CA GLU A 55 -21.24 15.58 -12.65
C GLU A 55 -19.85 16.24 -12.47
N SER A 56 -19.23 16.62 -13.59
CA SER A 56 -17.84 17.13 -13.66
C SER A 56 -16.75 16.14 -13.28
N ALA A 57 -17.09 14.86 -13.06
CA ALA A 57 -16.17 13.78 -12.72
C ALA A 57 -15.16 14.17 -11.61
N PRO A 58 -15.61 14.42 -10.36
CA PRO A 58 -14.74 14.84 -9.28
C PRO A 58 -13.94 13.68 -8.68
N PHE A 59 -12.77 14.00 -8.12
CA PHE A 59 -12.10 13.09 -7.19
C PHE A 59 -12.92 12.94 -5.91
N GLU A 60 -13.20 11.70 -5.51
CA GLU A 60 -13.88 11.42 -4.24
C GLU A 60 -12.92 11.56 -3.06
N ASP A 61 -11.69 11.05 -3.22
CA ASP A 61 -10.62 11.16 -2.24
C ASP A 61 -9.25 11.09 -2.91
N SER A 62 -8.25 11.72 -2.29
CA SER A 62 -6.84 11.55 -2.65
C SER A 62 -6.01 11.49 -1.39
N THR A 63 -5.51 10.31 -1.05
CA THR A 63 -4.68 10.12 0.15
C THR A 63 -3.20 10.23 -0.21
N TYR A 64 -2.50 11.15 0.45
CA TYR A 64 -1.06 11.41 0.38
C TYR A 64 -0.34 10.72 1.54
N ARG A 65 0.62 9.84 1.24
CA ARG A 65 1.33 9.01 2.26
C ARG A 65 2.86 9.10 2.12
N PRO A 66 3.50 10.16 2.62
CA PRO A 66 4.94 10.18 2.77
C PRO A 66 5.38 9.31 3.96
N SER A 67 6.55 8.70 3.85
CA SER A 67 7.15 7.86 4.89
C SER A 67 8.67 7.98 4.91
N VAL A 68 9.23 7.81 6.10
CA VAL A 68 10.68 7.74 6.34
C VAL A 68 10.93 6.51 7.19
N PHE A 69 11.80 5.61 6.72
CA PHE A 69 12.00 4.32 7.37
C PHE A 69 13.35 3.71 7.06
N TRP A 70 13.76 2.78 7.91
CA TRP A 70 14.89 1.90 7.64
C TRP A 70 14.39 0.60 7.01
N GLU A 71 15.13 0.09 6.03
CA GLU A 71 14.86 -1.21 5.40
C GLU A 71 16.09 -2.12 5.51
N PHE A 72 16.09 -2.99 6.52
CA PHE A 72 17.18 -3.93 6.74
C PHE A 72 16.94 -5.21 5.96
N ARG A 73 17.96 -5.68 5.23
CA ARG A 73 17.94 -6.97 4.53
C ARG A 73 18.89 -7.92 5.23
N SER A 74 18.39 -9.07 5.70
CA SER A 74 19.21 -10.06 6.37
C SER A 74 18.78 -11.46 6.00
N GLN A 75 19.74 -12.31 5.66
CA GLN A 75 19.49 -13.74 5.44
C GLN A 75 19.64 -14.56 6.73
N SER A 76 20.07 -13.93 7.84
CA SER A 76 20.61 -14.62 9.01
C SER A 76 20.11 -14.04 10.35
N ASN A 77 18.92 -13.42 10.39
CA ASN A 77 18.36 -12.98 11.66
C ASN A 77 17.66 -14.14 12.42
N PRO A 78 17.58 -14.08 13.76
CA PRO A 78 17.00 -15.15 14.59
C PRO A 78 15.52 -15.46 14.30
N PHE A 79 14.82 -14.52 13.67
CA PHE A 79 13.39 -14.61 13.37
C PHE A 79 13.12 -15.12 11.95
N GLY A 80 14.14 -15.36 11.13
CA GLY A 80 14.03 -15.84 9.74
C GLY A 80 13.46 -14.83 8.74
N ALA A 81 13.21 -13.58 9.14
CA ALA A 81 12.68 -12.54 8.25
C ALA A 81 13.76 -12.14 7.23
N ARG A 82 13.40 -12.08 5.95
CA ARG A 82 14.36 -11.68 4.89
C ARG A 82 14.50 -10.17 4.77
N LEU A 83 13.48 -9.44 5.20
CA LEU A 83 13.41 -7.99 5.15
C LEU A 83 12.69 -7.49 6.39
N LEU A 84 13.16 -6.38 6.94
CA LEU A 84 12.54 -5.68 8.06
C LEU A 84 12.45 -4.19 7.72
N ARG A 85 11.24 -3.63 7.75
CA ARG A 85 11.05 -2.18 7.71
C ARG A 85 10.58 -1.66 9.04
N VAL A 86 11.13 -0.53 9.46
CA VAL A 86 10.69 0.19 10.65
C VAL A 86 10.77 1.68 10.38
N GLY A 87 9.73 2.42 10.73
CA GLY A 87 9.76 3.87 10.49
C GLY A 87 8.45 4.56 10.78
N TYR A 88 8.36 5.76 10.22
CA TYR A 88 7.24 6.68 10.37
C TYR A 88 6.52 6.85 9.03
N GLU A 89 5.20 6.94 9.08
CA GLU A 89 4.33 7.17 7.95
C GLU A 89 3.23 8.17 8.35
N HIS A 90 3.16 9.27 7.62
CA HIS A 90 2.04 10.20 7.65
C HIS A 90 1.06 9.81 6.55
N ALA A 91 -0.25 9.93 6.80
CA ALA A 91 -1.27 9.80 5.77
C ALA A 91 -2.36 10.85 5.97
N SER A 92 -2.64 11.64 4.94
CA SER A 92 -3.73 12.61 4.93
C SER A 92 -4.42 12.68 3.58
N ASN A 93 -5.65 13.18 3.53
CA ASN A 93 -6.39 13.36 2.27
C ASN A 93 -6.27 14.77 1.67
N GLY A 94 -5.57 15.69 2.35
CA GLY A 94 -5.37 17.06 1.89
C GLY A 94 -6.64 17.91 1.82
N GLN A 95 -7.72 17.48 2.47
CA GLN A 95 -8.97 18.24 2.61
C GLN A 95 -8.96 19.05 3.90
N ASP A 96 -9.88 20.00 4.01
CA ASP A 96 -10.13 20.85 5.18
C ASP A 96 -11.45 20.50 5.89
N GLU A 97 -11.63 21.12 7.06
CA GLU A 97 -12.85 21.03 7.89
C GLU A 97 -13.33 19.59 8.09
N ASP A 98 -14.63 19.34 7.96
CA ASP A 98 -15.28 18.06 8.24
C ASP A 98 -14.83 16.91 7.32
N ARG A 99 -14.20 17.25 6.19
CA ARG A 99 -13.63 16.30 5.23
C ARG A 99 -12.15 16.05 5.49
N SER A 100 -11.52 16.78 6.40
CA SER A 100 -10.11 16.57 6.69
C SER A 100 -9.91 15.21 7.35
N ARG A 101 -8.96 14.42 6.84
CA ARG A 101 -8.53 13.20 7.50
C ARG A 101 -7.03 13.14 7.55
N SER A 102 -6.49 12.77 8.71
CA SER A 102 -5.05 12.61 8.91
C SER A 102 -4.69 11.61 10.00
N ILE A 103 -3.58 10.90 9.80
CA ILE A 103 -2.95 10.04 10.80
C ILE A 103 -1.44 10.09 10.69
N ASP A 104 -0.80 9.92 11.84
CA ASP A 104 0.64 9.73 11.98
C ASP A 104 0.89 8.40 12.65
N THR A 105 1.71 7.55 12.04
CA THR A 105 1.97 6.19 12.52
C THR A 105 3.45 5.88 12.59
N LEU A 106 3.85 5.17 13.63
CA LEU A 106 5.04 4.35 13.59
C LEU A 106 4.65 2.96 13.11
N PHE A 107 5.52 2.33 12.33
CA PHE A 107 5.27 0.97 11.85
C PHE A 107 6.48 0.06 11.97
N LEU A 108 6.20 -1.23 12.10
CA LEU A 108 7.16 -2.32 12.06
C LEU A 108 6.63 -3.39 11.09
N MET A 109 7.40 -3.74 10.07
CA MET A 109 6.97 -4.64 9.01
C MET A 109 8.09 -5.63 8.65
N PRO A 110 8.21 -6.76 9.37
CA PRO A 110 9.01 -7.89 8.92
C PRO A 110 8.35 -8.56 7.70
N ALA A 111 9.17 -9.16 6.84
CA ALA A 111 8.71 -9.95 5.71
C ALA A 111 9.53 -11.23 5.58
N TRP A 112 8.82 -12.36 5.50
CA TRP A 112 9.38 -13.66 5.21
C TRP A 112 9.03 -14.03 3.78
N SER A 113 10.02 -14.50 3.03
CA SER A 113 9.79 -15.02 1.69
C SER A 113 10.34 -16.43 1.59
N SER A 114 9.66 -17.33 0.90
CA SER A 114 10.14 -18.68 0.62
C SER A 114 9.54 -19.20 -0.69
N GLU A 115 10.17 -20.19 -1.30
CA GLU A 115 9.59 -20.91 -2.42
C GLU A 115 8.75 -22.09 -1.89
N LEU A 116 7.46 -22.10 -2.21
CA LEU A 116 6.52 -23.16 -1.83
C LEU A 116 5.63 -23.46 -3.04
N PHE A 117 5.42 -24.75 -3.32
CA PHE A 117 4.61 -25.22 -4.46
C PHE A 117 5.04 -24.63 -5.82
N GLY A 118 6.36 -24.44 -6.02
CA GLY A 118 6.92 -23.87 -7.25
C GLY A 118 6.58 -22.39 -7.47
N LYS A 119 6.21 -21.66 -6.41
CA LYS A 119 5.94 -20.22 -6.43
C LYS A 119 6.70 -19.53 -5.30
N GLN A 120 7.08 -18.28 -5.51
CA GLN A 120 7.59 -17.43 -4.45
C GLN A 120 6.43 -16.91 -3.61
N TRP A 121 6.44 -17.23 -2.32
CA TRP A 121 5.50 -16.71 -1.33
C TRP A 121 6.20 -15.67 -0.47
N THR A 122 5.47 -14.64 -0.09
CA THR A 122 5.89 -13.65 0.90
C THR A 122 4.74 -13.39 1.86
N ILE A 123 5.05 -13.41 3.16
CA ILE A 123 4.16 -13.01 4.25
C ILE A 123 4.79 -11.84 4.98
N ALA A 124 4.05 -10.75 5.12
CA ALA A 124 4.54 -9.53 5.72
C ALA A 124 3.44 -8.88 6.58
N PRO A 125 3.39 -9.17 7.89
CA PRO A 125 2.58 -8.39 8.81
C PRO A 125 3.20 -6.98 8.95
N LYS A 126 2.35 -5.95 8.97
CA LYS A 126 2.73 -4.57 9.32
C LYS A 126 2.01 -4.21 10.60
N PHE A 127 2.73 -4.00 11.68
CA PHE A 127 2.21 -3.49 12.94
C PHE A 127 2.30 -1.97 12.94
N VAL A 128 1.29 -1.30 13.46
CA VAL A 128 1.21 0.17 13.51
C VAL A 128 0.91 0.66 14.92
N GLY A 129 1.54 1.76 15.31
CA GLY A 129 1.20 2.55 16.49
C GLY A 129 0.82 3.97 16.06
N TYR A 130 -0.36 4.44 16.45
CA TYR A 130 -0.83 5.79 16.13
C TYR A 130 -0.16 6.81 17.05
N LEU A 131 0.61 7.74 16.49
CA LEU A 131 1.20 8.87 17.18
C LEU A 131 0.22 10.04 17.28
N ALA A 132 -0.49 10.30 16.18
CA ALA A 132 -1.53 11.31 16.10
C ALA A 132 -2.63 10.85 15.15
N LYS A 133 -3.83 11.36 15.41
CA LYS A 133 -5.05 11.17 14.61
C LYS A 133 -5.72 12.54 14.51
N GLY A 134 -6.24 12.89 13.34
CA GLY A 134 -7.11 14.06 13.18
C GLY A 134 -8.35 13.94 14.07
N SER A 135 -8.91 15.07 14.49
CA SER A 135 -10.13 15.14 15.30
C SER A 135 -11.32 14.49 14.61
N GLU A 136 -11.35 14.58 13.28
CA GLU A 136 -12.41 14.09 12.41
C GLU A 136 -12.31 12.58 12.15
N ASN A 137 -11.25 11.94 12.65
CA ASN A 137 -11.00 10.50 12.54
C ASN A 137 -10.28 9.94 13.77
N ASP A 138 -10.65 10.41 14.96
CA ASP A 138 -10.06 9.97 16.22
C ASP A 138 -10.34 8.49 16.52
N ASP A 139 -11.44 7.93 16.03
CA ASP A 139 -11.85 6.52 16.11
C ASP A 139 -11.29 5.63 14.99
N ILE A 140 -10.40 6.13 14.13
CA ILE A 140 -9.88 5.37 12.97
C ILE A 140 -9.24 4.02 13.34
N ALA A 141 -8.68 3.91 14.55
CA ALA A 141 -8.10 2.67 15.07
C ALA A 141 -9.16 1.57 15.22
N ASP A 142 -10.41 1.90 15.50
CA ASP A 142 -11.49 0.92 15.62
C ASP A 142 -11.82 0.27 14.27
N TYR A 143 -11.49 0.92 13.16
CA TYR A 143 -11.73 0.42 11.81
C TYR A 143 -10.49 -0.21 11.21
N ARG A 144 -9.33 0.40 11.45
CA ARG A 144 -8.07 -0.05 10.85
C ARG A 144 -7.27 -1.01 11.73
N GLY A 145 -7.55 -1.05 13.02
CA GLY A 145 -6.77 -1.79 14.00
C GLY A 145 -5.30 -1.34 14.04
N TYR A 146 -4.48 -2.26 14.53
CA TYR A 146 -3.05 -2.04 14.79
C TYR A 146 -2.15 -2.96 13.95
N SER A 147 -2.73 -3.72 13.03
CA SER A 147 -1.97 -4.64 12.20
C SER A 147 -2.63 -4.89 10.84
N ASP A 148 -1.80 -4.95 9.82
CA ASP A 148 -2.13 -5.44 8.49
C ASP A 148 -1.40 -6.75 8.23
N LEU A 149 -2.02 -7.67 7.50
CA LEU A 149 -1.37 -8.86 6.96
C LEU A 149 -1.31 -8.76 5.44
N ILE A 150 -0.09 -8.72 4.90
CA ILE A 150 0.15 -8.72 3.46
C ILE A 150 0.67 -10.08 3.04
N LEU A 151 0.02 -10.71 2.07
CA LEU A 151 0.47 -11.93 1.43
C LEU A 151 0.74 -11.67 -0.05
N ARG A 152 1.86 -12.17 -0.57
CA ARG A 152 2.21 -12.04 -1.98
C ARG A 152 2.67 -13.38 -2.53
N VAL A 153 2.15 -13.77 -3.69
CA VAL A 153 2.45 -15.04 -4.36
C VAL A 153 2.77 -14.79 -5.83
N GLY A 154 3.91 -15.31 -6.28
CA GLY A 154 4.39 -15.16 -7.66
C GLY A 154 5.56 -14.19 -7.79
N THR A 155 5.95 -13.94 -9.04
CA THR A 155 7.19 -13.23 -9.37
C THR A 155 7.00 -12.20 -10.48
N GLU A 156 8.03 -11.36 -10.65
CA GLU A 156 8.48 -10.62 -11.85
C GLU A 156 8.05 -11.15 -13.22
N ASP A 157 8.19 -12.47 -13.31
CA ASP A 157 7.99 -13.37 -14.43
C ASP A 157 6.55 -13.67 -14.83
N SER A 158 5.66 -13.62 -13.84
CA SER A 158 4.46 -14.45 -13.83
C SER A 158 3.25 -13.73 -13.24
N LEU A 159 2.12 -14.44 -13.16
CA LEU A 159 0.97 -14.01 -12.38
C LEU A 159 1.43 -13.70 -10.95
N LEU A 160 1.16 -12.49 -10.52
CA LEU A 160 1.40 -12.03 -9.16
C LEU A 160 0.06 -11.79 -8.48
N ILE A 161 -0.12 -12.38 -7.32
CA ILE A 161 -1.28 -12.18 -6.45
C ILE A 161 -0.77 -11.49 -5.19
N SER A 162 -1.40 -10.39 -4.78
CA SER A 162 -1.15 -9.73 -3.51
C SER A 162 -2.47 -9.58 -2.76
N SER A 163 -2.51 -9.91 -1.48
CA SER A 163 -3.65 -9.61 -0.63
C SER A 163 -3.24 -8.76 0.56
N LEU A 164 -4.16 -7.89 0.98
CA LEU A 164 -4.10 -7.15 2.22
C LEU A 164 -5.32 -7.55 3.04
N TYR A 165 -5.07 -8.01 4.27
CA TYR A 165 -6.09 -8.21 5.27
C TYR A 165 -5.85 -7.25 6.44
N ARG A 166 -6.89 -6.56 6.87
CA ARG A 166 -6.88 -5.68 8.03
C ARG A 166 -8.02 -6.04 8.95
N LEU A 167 -7.75 -6.04 10.25
CA LEU A 167 -8.72 -6.31 11.29
C LEU A 167 -8.75 -5.13 12.26
N GLY A 168 -9.89 -4.44 12.30
CA GLY A 168 -10.24 -3.49 13.34
C GLY A 168 -11.08 -4.13 14.44
N ASP A 169 -11.62 -3.29 15.31
CA ASP A 169 -12.44 -3.70 16.44
C ASP A 169 -13.84 -4.14 15.98
N ASN A 170 -14.52 -4.90 16.84
CA ASN A 170 -15.90 -5.35 16.60
C ASN A 170 -16.12 -6.07 15.25
N GLY A 171 -15.10 -6.77 14.75
CA GLY A 171 -15.16 -7.53 13.50
C GLY A 171 -15.14 -6.68 12.22
N ARG A 172 -14.78 -5.39 12.33
CA ARG A 172 -14.53 -4.53 11.17
C ARG A 172 -13.30 -5.05 10.44
N THR A 173 -13.42 -5.28 9.14
CA THR A 173 -12.36 -5.87 8.33
C THR A 173 -12.20 -5.14 7.00
N THR A 174 -10.99 -5.21 6.46
CA THR A 174 -10.68 -4.82 5.08
C THR A 174 -10.01 -6.00 4.40
N ILE A 175 -10.50 -6.35 3.21
CA ILE A 175 -9.87 -7.33 2.33
C ILE A 175 -9.64 -6.65 1.00
N GLN A 176 -8.39 -6.62 0.55
CA GLN A 176 -8.03 -6.23 -0.79
C GLN A 176 -7.26 -7.37 -1.46
N LEU A 177 -7.57 -7.64 -2.71
CA LEU A 177 -6.91 -8.63 -3.55
C LEU A 177 -6.51 -7.99 -4.87
N ASP A 178 -5.21 -8.00 -5.15
CA ASP A 178 -4.61 -7.47 -6.35
C ASP A 178 -4.02 -8.61 -7.20
N LEU A 179 -4.40 -8.67 -8.46
CA LEU A 179 -3.87 -9.62 -9.45
C LEU A 179 -3.17 -8.84 -10.55
N SER A 180 -1.94 -9.24 -10.88
CA SER A 180 -1.12 -8.60 -11.90
C SER A 180 -0.53 -9.64 -12.85
N TYR A 181 -0.84 -9.54 -14.14
CA TYR A 181 -0.34 -10.45 -15.17
C TYR A 181 0.52 -9.70 -16.21
N PRO A 182 1.76 -10.13 -16.48
CA PRO A 182 2.64 -9.45 -17.41
C PRO A 182 2.16 -9.59 -18.86
N ILE A 183 1.86 -8.46 -19.50
CA ILE A 183 1.47 -8.40 -20.92
C ILE A 183 2.60 -7.85 -21.82
N ARG A 184 3.71 -7.41 -21.21
CA ARG A 184 4.91 -6.87 -21.88
C ARG A 184 5.47 -7.74 -23.01
N LYS A 185 5.39 -9.08 -22.90
CA LYS A 185 5.89 -10.00 -23.93
C LYS A 185 5.08 -9.99 -25.24
N ARG A 186 3.91 -9.33 -25.28
CA ARG A 186 3.00 -9.32 -26.44
C ARG A 186 2.82 -7.95 -27.11
N ILE A 187 3.07 -6.83 -26.43
CA ILE A 187 2.60 -5.50 -26.91
C ILE A 187 3.63 -4.36 -26.72
N PHE A 188 4.48 -4.38 -25.67
CA PHE A 188 5.40 -3.27 -25.37
C PHE A 188 6.77 -3.79 -24.91
N GLU A 189 7.78 -3.72 -25.78
CA GLU A 189 9.14 -4.20 -25.47
C GLU A 189 9.92 -3.27 -24.51
N ARG A 190 9.47 -2.02 -24.31
CA ARG A 190 10.22 -0.98 -23.58
C ARG A 190 9.50 -0.32 -22.40
N THR A 191 8.24 -0.65 -22.14
CA THR A 191 7.47 -0.09 -21.03
C THR A 191 6.87 -1.20 -20.19
N GLY A 192 7.01 -1.07 -18.86
CA GLY A 192 6.32 -1.95 -17.92
C GLY A 192 4.82 -1.94 -18.21
N GLY A 193 4.24 -3.13 -18.32
CA GLY A 193 2.87 -3.32 -18.79
C GLY A 193 2.31 -4.60 -18.22
N TYR A 194 1.41 -4.45 -17.26
CA TYR A 194 0.71 -5.55 -16.61
C TYR A 194 -0.79 -5.28 -16.71
N LEU A 195 -1.56 -6.31 -17.07
CA LEU A 195 -2.99 -6.30 -16.79
C LEU A 195 -3.13 -6.38 -15.27
N PHE A 196 -3.96 -5.52 -14.69
CA PHE A 196 -4.13 -5.40 -13.25
C PHE A 196 -5.61 -5.46 -12.88
N LEU A 197 -5.93 -6.24 -11.86
CA LEU A 197 -7.26 -6.35 -11.29
C LEU A 197 -7.16 -6.12 -9.79
N ARG A 198 -8.04 -5.28 -9.24
CA ARG A 198 -8.20 -5.02 -7.81
C ARG A 198 -9.61 -5.39 -7.41
N ALA A 199 -9.73 -6.20 -6.36
CA ALA A 199 -10.97 -6.43 -5.66
C ALA A 199 -10.84 -5.91 -4.23
N PHE A 200 -11.78 -5.08 -3.78
CA PHE A 200 -11.81 -4.49 -2.45
C PHE A 200 -13.15 -4.80 -1.78
N LYS A 201 -13.13 -5.10 -0.47
CA LYS A 201 -14.35 -5.24 0.34
C LYS A 201 -14.06 -4.88 1.80
N GLY A 202 -14.99 -4.18 2.44
CA GLY A 202 -14.90 -3.84 3.86
C GLY A 202 -14.70 -2.35 4.11
N TYR A 203 -14.04 -2.00 5.20
CA TYR A 203 -13.85 -0.61 5.63
C TYR A 203 -12.55 -0.01 5.09
N GLY A 204 -12.46 1.33 4.98
CA GLY A 204 -11.20 2.00 4.69
C GLY A 204 -10.68 1.86 3.26
N GLU A 205 -11.56 1.92 2.27
CA GLU A 205 -11.16 2.03 0.86
C GLU A 205 -10.39 3.33 0.63
N THR A 206 -10.94 4.43 1.13
CA THR A 206 -10.31 5.75 1.15
C THR A 206 -10.13 6.22 2.59
N LEU A 207 -9.31 7.26 2.78
CA LEU A 207 -9.15 7.83 4.12
C LEU A 207 -10.39 8.62 4.53
N GLU A 208 -11.03 9.34 3.59
CA GLU A 208 -12.30 10.05 3.80
C GLU A 208 -13.41 9.15 4.35
N THR A 209 -13.57 7.97 3.73
CA THR A 209 -14.64 7.03 4.03
C THR A 209 -14.20 5.87 4.93
N TYR A 210 -13.17 6.09 5.78
CA TYR A 210 -12.58 5.03 6.58
C TYR A 210 -13.58 4.24 7.43
N ASN A 211 -14.63 4.92 7.90
CA ASN A 211 -15.67 4.39 8.75
C ASN A 211 -16.89 3.83 7.99
N ARG A 212 -16.88 3.85 6.66
CA ARG A 212 -17.94 3.28 5.82
C ARG A 212 -17.54 1.91 5.31
N LYS A 213 -18.48 0.97 5.38
CA LYS A 213 -18.30 -0.38 4.84
C LYS A 213 -18.69 -0.37 3.37
N GLN A 214 -17.76 -0.78 2.51
CA GLN A 214 -18.01 -1.01 1.10
C GLN A 214 -18.33 -2.48 0.85
N ASP A 215 -19.28 -2.70 -0.05
CA ASP A 215 -19.47 -3.99 -0.69
C ASP A 215 -18.34 -4.29 -1.67
N LEU A 216 -18.43 -5.41 -2.39
CA LEU A 216 -17.34 -5.86 -3.25
C LEU A 216 -17.15 -4.93 -4.45
N GLN A 217 -16.09 -4.13 -4.42
CA GLN A 217 -15.66 -3.29 -5.53
C GLN A 217 -14.64 -4.05 -6.38
N VAL A 218 -14.87 -4.19 -7.68
CA VAL A 218 -13.94 -4.85 -8.62
C VAL A 218 -13.55 -3.87 -9.72
N ARG A 219 -12.25 -3.59 -9.83
CA ARG A 219 -11.69 -2.69 -10.84
C ARG A 219 -10.62 -3.40 -11.66
N ILE A 220 -10.56 -3.08 -12.96
CA ILE A 220 -9.59 -3.64 -13.91
C ILE A 220 -8.88 -2.52 -14.67
N GLY A 221 -7.62 -2.72 -15.01
CA GLY A 221 -6.85 -1.78 -15.79
C GLY A 221 -5.40 -2.21 -15.93
N PHE A 222 -4.49 -1.26 -15.80
CA PHE A 222 -3.08 -1.47 -16.12
C PHE A 222 -2.17 -1.01 -14.98
N ALA A 223 -1.08 -1.75 -14.79
CA ALA A 223 0.03 -1.33 -13.95
C ALA A 223 1.30 -1.17 -14.78
N ILE A 224 2.11 -0.18 -14.42
CA ILE A 224 3.41 0.08 -15.05
C ILE A 224 4.52 -0.63 -14.25
N VAL A 225 4.36 -0.68 -12.92
CA VAL A 225 5.28 -1.35 -11.98
C VAL A 225 4.48 -2.05 -10.87
N ARG A 226 5.03 -3.11 -10.30
CA ARG A 226 4.39 -3.98 -9.29
C ARG A 226 5.35 -4.40 -8.18
#